data_AF-A0A4R9LXS5-F1
#
_entry.id   AF-A0A4R9LXS5-F1
#
_cell.length_a   1.000
_cell.length_b   1.000
_cell.length_c   1.000
_cell.angle_alpha   90.00
_cell.angle_beta   90.00
_cell.angle_gamma   90.00
#
_symmetry.space_group_name_H-M   'P 1'
#
loop_
_entity.id
_entity.type
_entity.pdbx_description
1 polymer ?
#
loop_
_entity_poly.entity_id
_entity_poly.type
_entity_poly.pdbx_seq_one_letter_code
_entity_poly.pdbx_strand_id
1 'polypeptide(L)'
;MGISERQLGLIKESAHLLVNEINMTGEEAVQLISKCINKELNRRNTTMEMLNISSKPERTSFIRAVVQHVGDAIQENPYWRTKHLGKSIENFYKALHDSWNRE
;
A
#
# COMPACT_ATOMS: atom_id res chain seq x y z
N MET A 1 15.06 -0.52 -10.92
CA MET A 1 14.12 -1.61 -10.60
C MET A 1 12.72 -1.01 -10.68
N GLY A 2 11.96 -1.38 -11.71
CA GLY A 2 10.65 -0.80 -11.99
C GLY A 2 9.55 -1.51 -11.21
N ILE A 3 8.56 -0.75 -10.76
CA ILE A 3 7.32 -1.26 -10.18
C ILE A 3 6.65 -2.16 -11.23
N SER A 4 6.32 -3.41 -10.89
CA SER A 4 5.68 -4.32 -11.84
C SER A 4 4.27 -3.84 -12.20
N GLU A 5 3.74 -4.18 -13.37
CA GLU A 5 2.36 -3.82 -13.76
C GLU A 5 1.33 -4.24 -12.70
N ARG A 6 1.57 -5.37 -12.04
CA ARG A 6 0.77 -5.87 -10.90
C ARG A 6 0.80 -4.91 -9.71
N GLN A 7 1.99 -4.45 -9.33
CA GLN A 7 2.14 -3.44 -8.29
C GLN A 7 1.46 -2.12 -8.72
N LEU A 8 1.60 -1.72 -9.99
CA LEU A 8 0.96 -0.52 -10.55
C LEU A 8 -0.58 -0.59 -10.52
N GLY A 9 -1.17 -1.75 -10.79
CA GLY A 9 -2.62 -1.97 -10.67
C GLY A 9 -3.09 -1.88 -9.23
N LEU A 10 -2.43 -2.60 -8.32
CA LEU A 10 -2.68 -2.56 -6.88
C LEU A 10 -2.57 -1.14 -6.33
N ILE A 11 -1.51 -0.41 -6.71
CA ILE A 11 -1.26 0.96 -6.27
C ILE A 11 -2.35 1.89 -6.82
N LYS A 12 -2.77 1.77 -8.09
CA LYS A 12 -3.77 2.66 -8.70
C LYS A 12 -5.16 2.48 -8.10
N GLU A 13 -5.64 1.25 -7.91
CA GLU A 13 -6.94 1.01 -7.28
C GLU A 13 -6.96 1.49 -5.83
N SER A 14 -5.87 1.25 -5.11
CA SER A 14 -5.78 1.59 -3.70
C SER A 14 -5.49 3.08 -3.47
N ALA A 15 -4.78 3.74 -4.39
CA ALA A 15 -4.54 5.19 -4.37
C ALA A 15 -5.85 5.97 -4.53
N HIS A 16 -6.80 5.50 -5.35
CA HIS A 16 -8.09 6.18 -5.54
C HIS A 16 -8.89 6.31 -4.23
N LEU A 17 -8.73 5.36 -3.31
CA LEU A 17 -9.36 5.40 -1.98
C LEU A 17 -8.70 6.44 -1.06
N LEU A 18 -7.39 6.67 -1.19
CA LEU A 18 -6.67 7.67 -0.41
C LEU A 18 -6.93 9.09 -0.94
N VAL A 19 -7.07 9.27 -2.26
CA VAL A 19 -7.31 10.59 -2.90
C VAL A 19 -8.64 11.21 -2.49
N ASN A 20 -9.67 10.38 -2.29
CA ASN A 20 -11.01 10.88 -1.97
C ASN A 20 -11.20 11.23 -0.47
N GLU A 21 -10.37 10.69 0.42
CA GLU A 21 -10.51 10.87 1.88
C GLU A 21 -9.36 11.67 2.52
N ILE A 22 -8.29 11.92 1.76
CA ILE A 22 -7.08 12.61 2.18
C ILE A 22 -6.81 13.72 1.16
N ASN A 23 -6.38 14.91 1.60
CA ASN A 23 -5.94 16.00 0.73
C ASN A 23 -4.63 15.64 -0.01
N MET A 24 -4.67 14.60 -0.82
CA MET A 24 -3.54 14.01 -1.50
C MET A 24 -3.96 13.73 -2.94
N THR A 25 -3.12 14.14 -3.87
CA THR A 25 -3.33 13.89 -5.30
C THR A 25 -3.10 12.41 -5.61
N GLY A 26 -3.64 11.93 -6.73
CA GLY A 26 -3.42 10.55 -7.17
C GLY A 26 -1.95 10.21 -7.36
N GLU A 27 -1.15 11.18 -7.80
CA GLU A 27 0.30 11.00 -7.96
C GLU A 27 1.02 10.88 -6.62
N GLU A 28 0.70 11.73 -5.64
CA GLU A 28 1.26 11.63 -4.29
C GLU A 28 0.90 10.30 -3.61
N ALA A 29 -0.35 9.85 -3.76
CA ALA A 29 -0.79 8.57 -3.24
C ALA A 29 -0.01 7.40 -3.88
N VAL A 30 0.17 7.42 -5.20
CA VAL A 30 0.97 6.41 -5.92
C VAL A 30 2.42 6.40 -5.44
N GLN A 31 3.05 7.58 -5.32
CA GLN A 31 4.43 7.71 -4.84
C GLN A 31 4.57 7.21 -3.40
N LEU A 32 3.64 7.57 -2.53
CA LEU A 32 3.63 7.16 -1.13
C LEU A 32 3.54 5.64 -0.98
N ILE A 33 2.56 5.01 -1.64
CA ILE A 33 2.37 3.56 -1.58
C ILE A 33 3.60 2.85 -2.15
N SER A 34 4.12 3.33 -3.30
CA SER A 34 5.32 2.77 -3.92
C SER A 34 6.53 2.81 -2.98
N LYS A 35 6.72 3.94 -2.29
CA LYS A 35 7.79 4.11 -1.29
C LYS A 35 7.62 3.12 -0.14
N CYS A 36 6.39 2.92 0.35
CA CYS A 36 6.11 1.98 1.44
C CYS A 36 6.32 0.52 1.04
N ILE A 37 5.93 0.14 -0.18
CA ILE A 37 6.19 -1.19 -0.75
C ILE A 37 7.70 -1.43 -0.83
N ASN A 38 8.45 -0.51 -1.44
CA ASN A 38 9.90 -0.64 -1.59
C ASN A 38 10.61 -0.69 -0.22
N LYS A 39 10.16 0.12 0.74
CA LYS A 39 10.68 0.09 2.12
C LYS A 39 10.50 -1.29 2.75
N GLU A 40 9.34 -1.91 2.61
CA GLU A 40 9.08 -3.23 3.19
C GLU A 40 9.80 -4.36 2.45
N LEU A 41 9.90 -4.28 1.12
CA LEU A 41 10.69 -5.23 0.31
C LEU A 41 12.16 -5.23 0.74
N ASN A 42 12.76 -4.04 0.86
CA ASN A 42 14.14 -3.88 1.32
C ASN A 42 14.31 -4.37 2.76
N ARG A 43 13.36 -4.06 3.65
CA ARG A 43 13.40 -4.50 5.06
C ARG A 43 13.37 -6.03 5.19
N ARG A 44 12.60 -6.71 4.34
CA ARG A 44 12.50 -8.18 4.30
C ARG A 44 13.59 -8.84 3.46
N ASN A 45 14.42 -8.06 2.78
CA ASN A 45 15.40 -8.54 1.81
C ASN A 45 14.76 -9.50 0.78
N THR A 46 13.59 -9.12 0.25
CA THR A 46 12.80 -9.93 -0.69
C THR A 46 12.43 -9.12 -1.92
N THR A 47 12.01 -9.80 -2.99
CA THR A 47 11.41 -9.16 -4.16
C THR A 47 9.91 -9.41 -4.22
N MET A 48 9.22 -8.70 -5.11
CA MET A 48 7.79 -8.90 -5.34
C MET A 48 7.52 -10.28 -5.98
N GLU A 49 8.43 -10.75 -6.84
CA GLU A 49 8.36 -12.07 -7.47
C GLU A 49 8.45 -13.18 -6.41
N MET A 50 9.36 -13.04 -5.44
CA MET A 50 9.48 -13.98 -4.32
C MET A 50 8.23 -13.96 -3.43
N LEU A 51 7.65 -12.78 -3.17
CA LEU A 51 6.38 -12.67 -2.43
C LEU A 51 5.22 -13.33 -3.17
N ASN A 52 5.18 -13.30 -4.51
CA ASN A 52 4.09 -13.90 -5.27
C ASN A 52 4.06 -15.43 -5.14
N ILE A 53 5.22 -16.08 -5.02
CA ILE A 53 5.32 -17.53 -4.79
C ILE A 53 5.29 -17.91 -3.30
N SER A 54 5.32 -16.91 -2.41
CA SER A 54 5.31 -17.12 -0.96
C SER A 54 3.95 -17.57 -0.43
N SER A 55 3.98 -18.06 0.81
CA SER A 55 2.77 -18.55 1.47
C SER A 55 1.74 -17.43 1.64
N LYS A 56 0.44 -17.79 1.67
CA LYS A 56 -0.62 -16.81 1.93
C LYS A 56 -0.39 -16.00 3.22
N PRO A 57 0.06 -16.60 4.36
CA PRO A 57 0.40 -15.85 5.56
C PRO A 57 1.52 -14.81 5.36
N GLU A 58 2.56 -15.12 4.58
CA GLU A 58 3.64 -14.16 4.28
C GLU A 58 3.13 -12.98 3.47
N ARG A 59 2.31 -13.23 2.45
CA ARG A 59 1.66 -12.19 1.65
C ARG A 59 0.77 -11.30 2.50
N THR A 60 -0.09 -11.88 3.34
CA THR A 60 -0.94 -11.11 4.27
C THR A 60 -0.10 -10.29 5.24
N SER A 61 0.98 -10.87 5.78
CA SER A 61 1.91 -10.15 6.67
C SER A 61 2.59 -8.97 5.97
N PHE A 62 2.99 -9.15 4.70
CA PHE A 62 3.55 -8.08 3.89
C PHE A 62 2.55 -6.94 3.66
N ILE A 63 1.32 -7.27 3.27
CA ILE A 63 0.24 -6.30 3.05
C ILE A 63 -0.02 -5.48 4.33
N ARG A 64 -0.13 -6.14 5.49
CA ARG A 64 -0.33 -5.45 6.78
C ARG A 64 0.80 -4.47 7.09
N ALA A 65 2.05 -4.85 6.82
CA ALA A 65 3.19 -3.98 7.06
C ALA A 65 3.19 -2.77 6.11
N VAL A 66 2.88 -2.95 4.83
CA VAL A 66 2.77 -1.85 3.86
C VAL A 66 1.66 -0.87 4.27
N VAL A 67 0.50 -1.39 4.65
CA VAL A 67 -0.64 -0.60 5.14
C VAL A 67 -0.24 0.23 6.37
N GLN A 68 0.50 -0.37 7.31
CA GLN A 68 1.00 0.34 8.48
C GLN A 68 1.96 1.47 8.08
N HIS A 69 2.94 1.21 7.20
CA HIS A 69 3.87 2.26 6.74
C HIS A 69 3.16 3.42 6.06
N VAL A 70 2.10 3.15 5.29
CA VAL A 70 1.27 4.19 4.66
C VAL A 70 0.54 5.00 5.73
N GLY A 71 -0.06 4.34 6.72
CA GLY A 71 -0.72 4.99 7.85
C GLY A 71 0.22 5.91 8.63
N ASP A 72 1.41 5.40 8.98
CA ASP A 72 2.43 6.15 9.72
C ASP A 72 2.88 7.39 8.91
N ALA A 73 3.16 7.22 7.62
CA ALA A 73 3.59 8.32 6.77
C ALA A 73 2.51 9.41 6.56
N ILE A 74 1.23 9.03 6.57
CA ILE A 74 0.13 10.01 6.55
C ILE A 74 0.02 10.74 7.89
N GLN A 75 0.21 10.04 9.02
CA GLN A 75 0.19 10.67 10.35
C GLN A 75 1.36 11.63 10.57
N GLU A 76 2.53 11.29 10.05
CA GLU A 76 3.75 12.11 10.12
C GLU A 76 3.65 13.39 9.28
N ASN A 77 2.77 13.42 8.26
CA ASN A 77 2.58 14.58 7.41
C ASN A 77 1.35 15.41 7.85
N PRO A 78 1.54 16.61 8.42
CA PRO A 78 0.44 17.47 8.87
C PRO A 78 -0.52 17.89 7.74
N TYR A 79 -0.06 17.91 6.49
CA TYR A 79 -0.86 18.29 5.32
C TYR A 79 -1.82 17.19 4.87
N TRP A 80 -1.53 15.93 5.20
CA TRP A 80 -2.36 14.77 4.86
C TRP A 80 -3.22 14.29 6.04
N ARG A 81 -3.25 15.04 7.13
CA ARG A 81 -3.93 14.65 8.35
C ARG A 81 -5.46 14.66 8.15
N THR A 82 -6.05 13.47 8.08
CA THR A 82 -7.51 13.29 7.95
C THR A 82 -8.13 12.76 9.26
N LYS A 83 -9.38 13.17 9.54
CA LYS A 83 -10.15 12.67 10.70
C LYS A 83 -10.56 11.21 10.55
N HIS A 84 -10.53 10.65 9.34
CA HIS A 84 -11.03 9.30 9.03
C HIS A 84 -9.92 8.29 8.68
N LEU A 85 -8.66 8.61 9.00
CA LEU A 85 -7.50 7.83 8.58
C LEU A 85 -7.64 6.32 8.85
N GLY A 86 -8.13 5.94 10.04
CA GLY A 86 -8.29 4.52 10.39
C GLY A 86 -9.20 3.76 9.41
N LYS A 87 -10.30 4.39 8.97
CA LYS A 87 -11.23 3.78 8.01
C LYS A 87 -10.63 3.74 6.60
N SER A 88 -9.93 4.80 6.19
CA SER A 88 -9.24 4.84 4.90
C SER A 88 -8.16 3.75 4.80
N ILE A 89 -7.40 3.55 5.88
CA ILE A 89 -6.35 2.53 6.00
C ILE A 89 -6.94 1.11 6.04
N GLU A 90 -8.08 0.91 6.71
CA GLU A 90 -8.77 -0.38 6.70
C GLU A 90 -9.32 -0.73 5.30
N ASN A 91 -9.92 0.23 4.60
CA ASN A 91 -10.38 0.07 3.23
C ASN A 91 -9.21 -0.20 2.27
N PHE A 92 -8.10 0.49 2.46
CA PHE A 92 -6.85 0.27 1.74
C PHE A 92 -6.34 -1.17 1.95
N TYR A 93 -6.32 -1.66 3.18
CA TYR A 93 -5.98 -3.06 3.47
C TYR A 93 -6.90 -4.04 2.75
N LYS A 94 -8.23 -3.83 2.80
CA LYS A 94 -9.21 -4.72 2.14
C LYS A 94 -9.00 -4.74 0.63
N ALA A 95 -8.90 -3.58 -0.01
CA ALA A 95 -8.68 -3.48 -1.46
C ALA A 95 -7.38 -4.19 -1.89
N LEU A 96 -6.28 -3.95 -1.16
CA LEU A 96 -4.98 -4.52 -1.48
C LEU A 96 -4.94 -6.04 -1.22
N HIS A 97 -5.64 -6.51 -0.19
CA HIS A 97 -5.80 -7.93 0.11
C HIS A 97 -6.70 -8.65 -0.90
N ASP A 98 -7.82 -8.05 -1.29
CA ASP A 98 -8.77 -8.63 -2.26
C ASP A 98 -8.18 -8.69 -3.67
N SER A 99 -7.46 -7.65 -4.08
CA SER A 99 -6.74 -7.60 -5.35
C SER A 99 -5.65 -8.69 -5.44
N TRP A 100 -5.02 -9.06 -4.32
CA TRP A 100 -4.07 -10.18 -4.29
C TRP A 100 -4.76 -11.57 -4.27
N ASN A 101 -5.99 -11.69 -3.75
CA ASN A 101 -6.70 -12.99 -3.68
C ASN A 101 -7.66 -13.26 -4.86
N ARG A 102 -7.85 -12.32 -5.80
CA ARG A 102 -8.74 -12.49 -6.96
C ARG A 102 -8.19 -13.39 -8.09
N GLU A 103 -7.06 -14.06 -7.86
CA GLU A 103 -6.46 -15.09 -8.73
C GLU A 103 -6.22 -16.36 -7.92
#